data_AF-A0AAU8MP77-F1
#
_entry.id   AF-A0AAU8MP77-F1
#
_cell.length_a   1.000
_cell.length_b   1.000
_cell.length_c   1.000
_cell.angle_alpha   90.00
_cell.angle_beta   90.00
_cell.angle_gamma   90.00
#
_symmetry.space_group_name_H-M   'P 1'
#
loop_
_entity.id
_entity.type
_entity.pdbx_description
1 polymer ?
#
loop_
_entity_poly.entity_id
_entity_poly.type
_entity_poly.pdbx_seq_one_letter_code
_entity_poly.pdbx_strand_id
1 'polypeptide(L)'
;MKHADDPGTLELELPKKRGRPTLYTSALTPAERARRYRRRKADRFDAAWSDPAGAETGILCQALAWLAANPGAVSERTAQQLGSRIAKELARRFPVPAK
;
A
#
# COMPACT_ATOMS: atom_id res chain seq x y z
N MET A 1 -8.34 56.12 -18.76
CA MET A 1 -6.92 56.32 -18.37
C MET A 1 -6.66 55.45 -17.15
N LYS A 2 -5.66 54.56 -17.22
CA LYS A 2 -5.18 53.83 -16.03
C LYS A 2 -4.46 54.86 -15.15
N HIS A 3 -4.78 54.90 -13.86
CA HIS A 3 -4.19 55.85 -12.92
C HIS A 3 -2.67 55.60 -12.82
N ALA A 4 -1.89 56.68 -12.85
CA ALA A 4 -0.42 56.65 -12.91
C ALA A 4 0.26 56.29 -11.58
N ASP A 5 -0.52 56.17 -10.49
CA ASP A 5 -0.03 56.04 -9.13
C ASP A 5 -0.40 54.72 -8.46
N ASP A 6 -0.75 53.68 -9.23
CA ASP A 6 -0.89 52.33 -8.69
C ASP A 6 0.47 51.62 -8.83
N PRO A 7 1.30 51.52 -7.76
CA PRO A 7 2.56 50.80 -7.81
C PRO A 7 2.21 49.33 -7.97
N GLY A 8 2.04 48.91 -9.22
CA GLY A 8 1.51 47.62 -9.60
C GLY A 8 2.10 46.53 -8.72
N THR A 9 1.23 45.78 -8.07
CA THR A 9 1.57 44.59 -7.29
C THR A 9 2.60 43.81 -8.07
N LEU A 10 3.85 43.82 -7.61
CA LEU A 10 4.92 43.01 -8.18
C LEU A 10 4.48 41.56 -7.98
N GLU A 11 3.96 40.94 -9.03
CA GLU A 11 3.65 39.52 -9.08
C GLU A 11 4.93 38.76 -8.73
N LEU A 12 5.05 38.34 -7.46
CA LEU A 12 6.14 37.52 -7.00
C LEU A 12 6.02 36.18 -7.73
N GLU A 13 6.86 35.95 -8.75
CA GLU A 13 6.92 34.66 -9.42
C GLU A 13 7.36 33.59 -8.41
N LEU A 14 6.39 32.87 -7.86
CA LEU A 14 6.67 31.77 -6.95
C LEU A 14 7.47 30.70 -7.68
N PRO A 15 8.52 30.13 -7.05
CA PRO A 15 9.28 29.05 -7.65
C PRO A 15 8.35 27.88 -7.96
N LYS A 16 8.35 27.44 -9.23
CA LYS A 16 7.52 26.33 -9.70
C LYS A 16 7.79 25.11 -8.82
N LYS A 17 6.79 24.69 -8.02
CA LYS A 17 6.86 23.45 -7.24
C LYS A 17 7.13 22.30 -8.20
N ARG A 18 8.34 21.72 -8.15
CA ARG A 18 8.63 20.46 -8.82
C ARG A 18 7.77 19.39 -8.16
N GLY A 19 6.70 18.99 -8.83
CA GLY A 19 5.78 17.96 -8.36
C GLY A 19 6.46 16.59 -8.29
N ARG A 20 5.75 15.60 -7.74
CA ARG A 20 6.20 14.21 -7.73
C ARG A 20 6.42 13.75 -9.18
N PRO A 21 7.56 13.12 -9.51
CA PRO A 21 7.78 12.52 -10.81
C PRO A 21 6.64 11.57 -11.18
N THR A 22 6.26 11.57 -12.45
CA THR A 22 5.22 10.68 -12.96
C THR A 22 5.68 9.23 -12.87
N LEU A 23 4.84 8.36 -12.30
CA LEU A 23 5.14 6.93 -12.16
C LEU A 23 5.24 6.19 -13.50
N TYR A 24 4.58 6.73 -14.54
CA TYR A 24 4.51 6.13 -15.86
C TYR A 24 4.81 7.20 -16.91
N THR A 25 5.44 6.78 -18.00
CA THR A 25 5.77 7.62 -19.15
C THR A 25 4.54 8.00 -19.97
N SER A 26 3.49 7.19 -19.91
CA SER A 26 2.19 7.44 -20.56
C SER A 26 1.02 7.17 -19.59
N ALA A 27 -0.13 7.78 -19.88
CA ALA A 27 -1.34 7.53 -19.12
C ALA A 27 -1.84 6.10 -19.34
N LEU A 28 -1.93 5.31 -18.26
CA LEU A 28 -2.52 3.97 -18.31
C LEU A 28 -4.04 4.06 -18.54
N THR A 29 -4.54 3.21 -19.44
CA THR A 29 -5.98 3.01 -19.61
C THR A 29 -6.61 2.45 -18.31
N PRO A 30 -7.93 2.61 -18.11
CA PRO A 30 -8.63 2.03 -16.97
C PRO A 30 -8.44 0.50 -16.86
N ALA A 31 -8.48 -0.20 -17.99
CA ALA A 31 -8.30 -1.65 -18.05
C ALA A 31 -6.90 -2.08 -17.60
N GLU A 32 -5.85 -1.42 -18.10
CA GLU A 32 -4.47 -1.70 -17.70
C GLU A 32 -4.23 -1.38 -16.22
N ARG A 33 -4.80 -0.28 -15.73
CA ARG A 33 -4.72 0.08 -14.31
C ARG A 33 -5.35 -0.98 -13.44
N ALA A 34 -6.55 -1.46 -13.81
CA ALA A 34 -7.24 -2.52 -13.08
C ALA A 34 -6.46 -3.85 -13.11
N ARG A 35 -5.86 -4.21 -14.26
CA ARG A 35 -5.02 -5.40 -14.39
C ARG A 35 -3.79 -5.31 -13.51
N ARG A 36 -3.07 -4.18 -13.54
CA ARG A 36 -1.89 -3.94 -12.69
C ARG A 36 -2.24 -3.95 -11.21
N TYR A 37 -3.36 -3.35 -10.83
CA TYR A 37 -3.84 -3.37 -9.45
C TYR A 37 -4.10 -4.80 -8.96
N ARG A 38 -4.82 -5.61 -9.74
CA ARG A 38 -5.10 -7.02 -9.42
C ARG A 38 -3.82 -7.84 -9.29
N ARG A 39 -2.89 -7.69 -10.24
CA ARG A 39 -1.58 -8.35 -10.18
C ARG A 39 -0.81 -7.97 -8.92
N ARG A 40 -0.65 -6.67 -8.66
CA ARG A 40 0.05 -6.18 -7.47
C ARG A 40 -0.60 -6.67 -6.17
N LYS A 41 -1.93 -6.79 -6.14
CA LYS A 41 -2.65 -7.34 -4.98
C LYS A 41 -2.32 -8.83 -4.77
N ALA A 42 -2.29 -9.63 -5.83
CA ALA A 42 -1.89 -11.03 -5.77
C ALA A 42 -0.43 -11.17 -5.32
N ASP A 43 0.50 -10.46 -5.96
CA ASP A 43 1.93 -10.48 -5.63
C ASP A 43 2.18 -10.15 -4.14
N ARG A 44 1.43 -9.18 -3.59
CA ARG A 44 1.51 -8.82 -2.17
C ARG A 44 1.00 -9.93 -1.27
N PHE A 45 -0.09 -10.58 -1.65
CA PHE A 45 -0.65 -11.68 -0.88
C PHE A 45 0.31 -12.88 -0.87
N ASP A 46 0.94 -13.18 -2.01
CA ASP A 46 1.98 -14.21 -2.11
C ASP A 46 3.22 -13.88 -1.26
N ALA A 47 3.59 -12.59 -1.18
CA ALA A 47 4.65 -12.13 -0.29
C ALA A 47 4.33 -12.43 1.18
N ALA A 48 3.08 -12.27 1.62
CA ALA A 48 2.70 -12.63 2.99
C ALA A 48 2.81 -14.13 3.27
N TRP A 49 2.66 -15.00 2.26
CA TRP A 49 2.80 -16.46 2.42
C TRP A 49 4.26 -16.92 2.46
N SER A 50 5.06 -16.37 1.56
CA SER A 50 6.47 -16.73 1.41
C SER A 50 7.33 -16.09 2.51
N ASP A 51 7.25 -14.77 2.64
CA ASP A 51 8.04 -13.96 3.57
C ASP A 51 7.17 -12.96 4.37
N PRO A 52 6.57 -13.42 5.48
CA PRO A 52 5.80 -12.54 6.36
C PRO A 52 6.62 -11.36 6.91
N ALA A 53 7.94 -11.53 7.12
CA ALA A 53 8.78 -10.49 7.70
C ALA A 53 8.98 -9.31 6.74
N GLY A 54 9.12 -9.58 5.45
CA GLY A 54 9.19 -8.56 4.40
C GLY A 54 7.83 -7.98 3.97
N ALA A 55 6.71 -8.61 4.34
CA ALA A 55 5.39 -8.17 3.93
C ALA A 55 4.89 -6.93 4.70
N GLU A 56 4.10 -6.09 4.02
CA GLU A 56 3.45 -4.92 4.62
C GLU A 56 2.42 -5.34 5.68
N THR A 57 2.34 -4.64 6.82
CA THR A 57 1.44 -5.00 7.94
C THR A 57 -0.02 -5.15 7.51
N GLY A 58 -0.52 -4.23 6.68
CA GLY A 58 -1.90 -4.30 6.20
C GLY A 58 -2.18 -5.56 5.38
N ILE A 59 -1.17 -6.08 4.68
CA ILE A 59 -1.27 -7.32 3.91
C ILE A 59 -1.26 -8.53 4.85
N LEU A 60 -0.42 -8.54 5.89
CA LEU A 60 -0.43 -9.59 6.92
C LEU A 60 -1.82 -9.72 7.58
N CYS A 61 -2.43 -8.59 7.96
CA CYS A 61 -3.78 -8.57 8.52
C CYS A 61 -4.84 -9.10 7.54
N GLN A 62 -4.80 -8.64 6.27
CA GLN A 62 -5.72 -9.14 5.25
C GLN A 62 -5.58 -10.63 5.00
N ALA A 63 -4.35 -11.13 5.01
CA ALA A 63 -4.06 -12.53 4.74
C ALA A 63 -4.50 -13.42 5.91
N LEU A 64 -4.28 -12.99 7.15
CA LEU A 64 -4.81 -13.65 8.33
C LEU A 64 -6.35 -13.68 8.34
N ALA A 65 -6.99 -12.55 8.02
CA ALA A 65 -8.45 -12.46 7.91
C ALA A 65 -9.00 -13.38 6.80
N TRP A 66 -8.29 -13.48 5.66
CA TRP A 66 -8.67 -14.38 4.58
C TRP A 66 -8.60 -15.85 5.00
N LEU A 67 -7.54 -16.27 5.71
CA LEU A 67 -7.44 -17.64 6.23
C LEU A 67 -8.59 -17.96 7.19
N ALA A 68 -8.94 -17.03 8.08
CA ALA A 68 -10.06 -17.20 9.00
C ALA A 68 -11.42 -17.26 8.29
N ALA A 69 -11.59 -16.49 7.21
CA ALA A 69 -12.84 -16.43 6.44
C ALA A 69 -13.03 -17.60 5.46
N ASN A 70 -11.97 -18.36 5.14
CA ASN A 70 -11.99 -19.42 4.14
C ASN A 70 -11.48 -20.75 4.71
N PRO A 71 -12.17 -21.34 5.70
CA PRO A 71 -11.79 -22.64 6.23
C PRO A 71 -11.83 -23.70 5.12
N GLY A 72 -10.78 -24.52 5.03
CA GLY A 72 -10.65 -25.58 4.01
C GLY A 72 -10.13 -25.14 2.64
N ALA A 73 -9.91 -23.83 2.39
CA ALA A 73 -9.31 -23.37 1.13
C ALA A 73 -7.84 -23.82 0.97
N VAL A 74 -7.18 -24.14 2.07
CA VAL A 74 -5.88 -24.80 2.14
C VAL A 74 -5.95 -25.92 3.18
N SER A 75 -4.97 -26.83 3.18
CA SER A 75 -4.90 -27.86 4.22
C SER A 75 -4.81 -27.23 5.61
N GLU A 76 -5.41 -27.86 6.62
CA GLU A 76 -5.40 -27.37 8.00
C GLU A 76 -3.98 -27.13 8.53
N ARG A 77 -3.06 -28.05 8.23
CA ARG A 77 -1.64 -27.90 8.55
C ARG A 77 -1.03 -26.64 7.93
N THR A 78 -1.33 -26.39 6.65
CA THR A 78 -0.86 -25.18 5.95
C THR A 78 -1.45 -23.92 6.57
N ALA A 79 -2.77 -23.91 6.85
CA ALA A 79 -3.43 -22.77 7.48
C ALA A 79 -2.82 -22.44 8.85
N GLN A 80 -2.56 -23.46 9.66
CA GLN A 80 -2.00 -23.28 11.00
C GLN A 80 -0.53 -22.81 10.94
N GLN A 81 0.28 -23.35 10.02
CA GLN A 81 1.66 -22.90 9.81
C GLN A 81 1.72 -21.45 9.30
N LEU A 82 0.91 -21.10 8.31
CA LEU A 82 0.87 -19.72 7.79
C LEU A 82 0.33 -18.75 8.84
N GLY A 83 -0.82 -19.08 9.45
CA GLY A 83 -1.45 -18.26 10.48
C GLY A 83 -0.52 -18.00 11.66
N SER A 84 0.22 -19.02 12.15
CA SER A 84 1.18 -18.85 13.24
C SER A 84 2.38 -17.98 12.85
N ARG A 85 2.94 -18.14 11.64
CA ARG A 85 4.03 -17.27 11.14
C ARG A 85 3.59 -15.81 11.05
N ILE A 86 2.40 -15.56 10.50
CA ILE A 86 1.84 -14.21 10.35
C ILE A 86 1.52 -13.60 11.71
N ALA A 87 0.88 -14.36 12.60
CA ALA A 87 0.54 -13.90 13.94
C ALA A 87 1.80 -13.57 14.75
N LYS A 88 2.85 -14.39 14.65
CA LYS A 88 4.15 -14.13 15.29
C LYS A 88 4.77 -12.84 14.78
N GLU A 89 4.72 -12.59 13.48
CA GLU A 89 5.26 -11.36 12.90
C GLU A 89 4.46 -10.13 13.31
N LEU A 90 3.12 -10.22 13.36
CA LEU A 90 2.28 -9.15 13.88
C LEU A 90 2.56 -8.87 15.37
N ALA A 91 2.69 -9.91 16.19
CA ALA A 91 3.04 -9.78 17.60
C ALA A 91 4.43 -9.15 17.81
N ARG A 92 5.39 -9.45 16.92
CA ARG A 92 6.71 -8.81 16.91
C ARG A 92 6.63 -7.32 16.61
N ARG A 93 5.78 -6.91 15.66
CA ARG A 93 5.60 -5.50 15.28
C ARG A 93 4.79 -4.70 16.30
N PHE A 94 3.84 -5.36 16.96
CA PHE A 94 2.92 -4.77 17.92
C PHE A 94 2.94 -5.60 19.21
N PRO A 95 4.01 -5.49 20.01
CA PRO A 95 4.09 -6.20 21.27
C PRO A 95 2.99 -5.69 22.20
N VAL A 96 2.15 -6.59 22.70
CA VAL A 96 1.17 -6.27 23.73
C VAL A 96 1.90 -6.33 25.08
N PRO A 97 1.93 -5.25 25.88
CA PRO A 97 2.55 -5.29 27.19
C PRO A 97 1.79 -6.31 28.07
N ALA A 98 2.55 -7.14 28.78
CA ALA A 98 1.97 -8.01 29.79
C ALA A 98 1.29 -7.15 30.86
N LYS A 99 0.02 -7.47 31.16
CA LYS A 99 -0.74 -6.83 32.23
C LYS A 99 -0.23 -7.28 33.59
#